data_AF-A0A7S1JHX3-F1
#
_entry.id   AF-A0A7S1JHX3-F1
#
_cell.length_a   1.000
_cell.length_b   1.000
_cell.length_c   1.000
_cell.angle_alpha   90.00
_cell.angle_beta   90.00
_cell.angle_gamma   90.00
#
_symmetry.space_group_name_H-M   'P 1'
#
loop_
_entity.id
_entity.type
_entity.pdbx_description
1 polymer ?
#
loop_
_entity_poly.entity_id
_entity_poly.type
_entity_poly.pdbx_seq_one_letter_code
_entity_poly.pdbx_strand_id
1 'polypeptide(L)'
;DVVCDAMGPPIQYSHAINYKEKKAQQAFLRTAQDTLHSHGPLAIIDQARVPILKKFGAPIGGKLNWDLSCQLIGLVNSRVVRQYVDTYPIVRPLCMLIKDWGQATQVINAPERYLSSYAMVIMVIHYLQTVGVVDILHLDPHFFDLDSPWPV
;
A
#
# COMPACT_ATOMS: atom_id res chain seq x y z
N ASP A 1 -15.76 -3.61 31.69
CA ASP A 1 -15.76 -2.14 31.78
C ASP A 1 -14.30 -1.69 31.76
N VAL A 2 -13.70 -1.10 30.73
CA VAL A 2 -14.13 -0.23 29.63
C VAL A 2 -13.13 -0.43 28.47
N VAL A 3 -13.34 -1.41 27.57
CA VAL A 3 -12.53 -1.55 26.33
C VAL A 3 -13.37 -1.98 25.11
N CYS A 4 -14.63 -2.38 25.28
CA CYS A 4 -15.45 -2.92 24.19
C CYS A 4 -16.31 -1.89 23.43
N ASP A 5 -16.45 -0.65 23.91
CA ASP A 5 -17.48 0.30 23.42
C ASP A 5 -16.99 1.32 22.37
N ALA A 6 -15.75 1.22 21.88
CA ALA A 6 -15.20 2.16 20.88
C ALA A 6 -15.03 1.57 19.47
N MET A 7 -15.54 0.36 19.20
CA MET A 7 -15.73 -0.08 17.83
C MET A 7 -17.09 0.45 17.36
N GLY A 8 -17.07 1.59 16.65
CA GLY A 8 -18.21 2.05 15.88
C GLY A 8 -18.79 0.92 15.00
N PRO A 9 -20.03 1.06 14.50
CA PRO A 9 -20.68 0.00 13.73
C PRO A 9 -19.72 -0.49 12.63
N PRO A 10 -19.60 -1.81 12.41
CA PRO A 10 -18.73 -2.32 11.36
C PRO A 10 -19.11 -1.61 10.07
N ILE A 11 -18.14 -0.94 9.43
CA ILE A 11 -18.37 -0.20 8.20
C ILE A 11 -19.04 -1.17 7.23
N GLN A 12 -20.34 -1.01 7.03
CA GLN A 12 -21.11 -1.82 6.10
C GLN A 12 -20.72 -1.35 4.70
N TYR A 13 -19.61 -1.90 4.20
CA TYR A 13 -19.16 -1.70 2.83
C TYR A 13 -20.17 -2.35 1.88
N SER A 14 -21.24 -1.64 1.55
CA SER A 14 -22.26 -2.17 0.64
C SER A 14 -21.63 -2.42 -0.74
N HIS A 15 -21.84 -3.62 -1.29
CA HIS A 15 -21.28 -4.03 -2.58
C HIS A 15 -21.62 -3.07 -3.74
N ALA A 16 -22.76 -2.40 -3.68
CA ALA A 16 -23.22 -1.45 -4.70
C ALA A 16 -22.44 -0.13 -4.69
N ILE A 17 -22.05 0.37 -3.50
CA ILE A 17 -21.19 1.55 -3.36
C ILE A 17 -19.79 1.23 -3.93
N ASN A 18 -19.24 0.06 -3.56
CA ASN A 18 -17.94 -0.41 -4.06
C ASN A 18 -17.92 -0.56 -5.60
N TYR A 19 -19.00 -1.06 -6.21
CA TYR A 19 -19.08 -1.22 -7.67
C TYR A 19 -19.13 0.12 -8.42
N LYS A 20 -19.94 1.09 -7.96
CA LYS A 20 -20.03 2.42 -8.57
C LYS A 20 -18.70 3.16 -8.48
N GLU A 21 -18.05 3.12 -7.31
CA GLU A 21 -16.72 3.69 -7.10
C GLU A 21 -15.68 3.05 -8.02
N LYS A 22 -15.65 1.71 -8.11
CA LYS A 22 -14.72 0.99 -9.00
C LYS A 22 -14.89 1.42 -10.46
N LYS A 23 -16.13 1.58 -10.93
CA LYS A 23 -16.41 2.04 -12.30
C LYS A 23 -15.92 3.49 -12.53
N ALA A 24 -16.13 4.38 -11.57
CA ALA A 24 -15.64 5.76 -11.65
C ALA A 24 -14.10 5.82 -11.66
N GLN A 25 -13.43 5.02 -10.82
CA GLN A 25 -11.98 4.87 -10.83
C GLN A 25 -11.47 4.37 -12.18
N GLN A 26 -12.10 3.34 -12.74
CA GLN A 26 -11.74 2.81 -14.06
C GLN A 26 -11.90 3.86 -15.17
N ALA A 27 -12.96 4.68 -15.12
CA ALA A 27 -13.16 5.77 -16.07
C ALA A 27 -12.04 6.82 -15.95
N PHE A 28 -11.68 7.21 -14.73
CA PHE A 28 -10.56 8.11 -14.49
C PHE A 28 -9.23 7.56 -15.02
N LEU A 29 -8.93 6.28 -14.78
CA LEU A 29 -7.70 5.65 -15.25
C LEU A 29 -7.63 5.58 -16.79
N ARG A 30 -8.77 5.41 -17.47
CA ARG A 30 -8.85 5.48 -18.95
C ARG A 30 -8.52 6.87 -19.44
N THR A 31 -9.14 7.91 -18.88
CA THR A 31 -8.80 9.30 -19.21
C THR A 31 -7.33 9.62 -18.94
N ALA A 32 -6.77 9.12 -17.84
CA ALA A 32 -5.36 9.30 -17.51
C ALA A 32 -4.44 8.59 -18.51
N GLN A 33 -4.78 7.36 -18.95
CA GLN A 33 -4.05 6.65 -19.99
C GLN A 33 -4.07 7.42 -21.31
N ASP A 34 -5.24 7.90 -21.72
CA ASP A 34 -5.42 8.68 -22.96
C ASP A 34 -4.64 10.00 -22.90
N THR A 35 -4.52 10.63 -21.73
CA THR A 35 -3.74 11.85 -21.56
C THR A 35 -2.23 11.59 -21.57
N LEU A 36 -1.80 10.46 -21.01
CA LEU A 36 -0.39 10.13 -20.81
C LEU A 36 0.20 9.21 -21.89
N HIS A 37 -0.57 8.82 -22.92
CA HIS A 37 -0.16 7.88 -23.96
C HIS A 37 1.15 8.28 -24.67
N SER A 38 1.40 9.59 -24.80
CA SER A 38 2.62 10.14 -25.41
C SER A 38 3.90 9.88 -24.58
N HIS A 39 3.77 9.51 -23.31
CA HIS A 39 4.89 9.36 -22.37
C HIS A 39 5.41 7.93 -22.24
N GLY A 40 4.92 6.99 -23.07
CA GLY A 40 5.38 5.61 -23.14
C GLY A 40 4.27 4.56 -22.95
N PRO A 41 4.63 3.27 -22.91
CA PRO A 41 3.65 2.19 -22.78
C PRO A 41 2.99 2.22 -21.40
N LEU A 42 1.66 2.23 -21.43
CA LEU A 42 0.78 2.26 -20.27
C LEU A 42 -0.21 1.09 -20.38
N ALA A 43 -0.45 0.37 -19.29
CA ALA A 43 -1.49 -0.64 -19.21
C ALA A 43 -2.44 -0.38 -18.04
N ILE A 44 -3.72 -0.56 -18.30
CA ILE A 44 -4.74 -0.57 -17.24
C ILE A 44 -4.89 -2.00 -16.74
N ILE A 45 -4.84 -2.17 -15.42
CA ILE A 45 -5.12 -3.43 -14.73
C ILE A 45 -6.42 -3.21 -13.94
N ASP A 46 -7.56 -3.52 -14.56
CA ASP A 46 -8.90 -3.18 -14.04
C ASP A 46 -9.66 -4.35 -13.40
N GLN A 47 -9.20 -5.57 -13.62
CA GLN A 47 -9.77 -6.80 -13.04
C GLN A 47 -9.39 -6.98 -11.57
N ALA A 48 -8.33 -6.32 -11.10
CA ALA A 48 -7.92 -6.34 -9.70
C ALA A 48 -8.98 -5.70 -8.78
N ARG A 49 -8.87 -5.96 -7.48
CA ARG A 49 -9.72 -5.33 -6.46
C ARG A 49 -9.60 -3.80 -6.51
N VAL A 50 -8.37 -3.30 -6.63
CA VAL A 50 -8.07 -1.88 -6.85
C VAL A 50 -7.56 -1.74 -8.28
N PRO A 51 -8.31 -1.10 -9.18
CA PRO A 51 -7.84 -0.80 -10.53
C PRO A 51 -6.60 0.09 -10.48
N ILE A 52 -5.60 -0.21 -11.31
CA ILE A 52 -4.38 0.59 -11.42
C ILE A 52 -4.02 0.88 -12.88
N LEU A 53 -3.38 2.03 -13.11
CA LEU A 53 -2.69 2.35 -14.36
C LEU A 53 -1.20 2.15 -14.14
N LYS A 54 -0.61 1.20 -14.86
CA LYS A 54 0.79 0.83 -14.74
C LYS A 54 1.59 1.35 -15.93
N LYS A 55 2.69 2.05 -15.64
CA LYS A 55 3.70 2.42 -16.63
C LYS A 55 4.86 1.43 -16.61
N PHE A 56 5.22 0.97 -17.80
CA PHE A 56 6.42 0.17 -18.00
C PHE A 56 7.54 1.06 -18.53
N GLY A 57 8.68 1.03 -17.85
CA GLY A 57 9.93 1.61 -18.29
C GLY A 57 10.46 0.88 -19.52
N ALA A 58 11.15 1.62 -20.39
CA ALA A 58 11.91 0.99 -21.48
C ALA A 58 13.13 0.24 -20.90
N PRO A 59 13.52 -0.93 -21.45
CA PRO A 59 14.66 -1.69 -20.96
C PRO A 59 16.00 -0.93 -21.01
N ILE A 60 16.10 0.06 -21.90
CA ILE A 60 17.31 0.85 -22.15
C ILE A 60 16.90 2.32 -22.16
N GLY A 61 17.46 3.14 -21.25
CA GLY A 61 17.24 4.60 -21.24
C GLY A 61 16.43 5.18 -20.07
N GLY A 62 16.27 4.46 -18.95
CA GLY A 62 15.92 5.09 -17.67
C GLY A 62 14.51 5.68 -17.57
N LYS A 63 13.49 5.02 -18.13
CA LYS A 63 12.10 5.40 -17.85
C LYS A 63 11.61 4.69 -16.59
N LEU A 64 11.18 5.48 -15.60
CA LEU A 64 10.65 5.04 -14.32
C LEU A 64 9.39 4.15 -14.50
N ASN A 65 9.38 2.99 -13.84
CA ASN A 65 8.18 2.20 -13.63
C ASN A 65 7.35 2.84 -12.52
N TRP A 66 6.04 3.01 -12.73
CA TRP A 66 5.14 3.48 -11.68
C TRP A 66 3.75 2.91 -11.84
N ASP A 67 3.03 2.83 -10.72
CA ASP A 67 1.64 2.42 -10.65
C ASP A 67 0.82 3.61 -10.11
N LEU A 68 -0.26 3.97 -10.80
CA LEU A 68 -1.23 4.98 -10.38
C LEU A 68 -2.51 4.29 -9.91
N SER A 69 -2.94 4.60 -8.70
CA SER A 69 -4.18 4.12 -8.12
C SER A 69 -4.97 5.29 -7.51
N CYS A 70 -6.29 5.17 -7.46
CA CYS A 70 -7.16 6.17 -6.83
C CYS A 70 -7.44 5.86 -5.35
N GLN A 71 -6.56 5.10 -4.68
CA GLN A 71 -6.81 4.57 -3.34
C GLN A 71 -5.98 5.28 -2.26
N LEU A 72 -6.68 5.96 -1.36
CA LEU A 72 -6.06 6.71 -0.25
C LEU A 72 -5.49 5.80 0.84
N ILE A 73 -6.01 4.58 1.00
CA ILE A 73 -5.54 3.64 2.04
C ILE A 73 -4.06 3.28 1.89
N GLY A 74 -3.54 3.28 0.65
CA GLY A 74 -2.13 3.03 0.38
C GLY A 74 -1.24 4.12 0.98
N LEU A 75 -1.74 5.36 1.05
CA LEU A 75 -1.06 6.48 1.68
C LEU A 75 -0.94 6.26 3.19
N VAL A 76 -2.07 5.96 3.82
CA VAL A 76 -2.15 5.70 5.26
C VAL A 76 -1.25 4.54 5.66
N ASN A 77 -1.30 3.42 4.93
CA ASN A 77 -0.44 2.26 5.19
C ASN A 77 1.05 2.61 5.09
N SER A 78 1.41 3.44 4.10
CA SER A 78 2.80 3.90 3.92
C SER A 78 3.25 4.79 5.07
N ARG A 79 2.37 5.67 5.58
CA ARG A 79 2.65 6.47 6.78
C ARG A 79 2.90 5.57 7.99
N VAL A 80 2.08 4.53 8.20
CA VAL A 80 2.23 3.62 9.38
C VAL A 80 3.59 2.92 9.33
N VAL A 81 3.92 2.33 8.19
CA VAL A 81 5.21 1.64 8.01
C VAL A 81 6.38 2.60 8.19
N ARG A 82 6.28 3.82 7.65
CA ARG A 82 7.31 4.84 7.81
C ARG A 82 7.52 5.18 9.27
N GLN A 83 6.46 5.37 10.04
CA GLN A 83 6.57 5.67 11.47
C GLN A 83 7.33 4.55 12.21
N TYR A 84 6.99 3.27 11.98
CA TYR A 84 7.76 2.17 12.57
C TYR A 84 9.24 2.19 12.18
N VAL A 85 9.52 2.47 10.91
CA VAL A 85 10.89 2.52 10.38
C VAL A 85 11.69 3.69 10.98
N ASP A 86 11.07 4.85 11.14
CA ASP A 86 11.71 6.07 11.65
C ASP A 86 11.85 6.01 13.17
N THR A 87 10.91 5.39 13.88
CA THR A 87 10.95 5.21 15.35
C THR A 87 11.90 4.09 15.78
N TYR A 88 11.93 2.96 15.06
CA TYR A 88 12.68 1.78 15.47
C TYR A 88 13.75 1.40 14.42
N PRO A 89 15.03 1.71 14.66
CA PRO A 89 16.10 1.51 13.68
C PRO A 89 16.29 0.07 13.19
N ILE A 90 15.85 -0.93 13.96
CA ILE A 90 15.93 -2.35 13.60
C ILE A 90 14.93 -2.77 12.52
N VAL A 91 13.83 -2.03 12.36
CA VAL A 91 12.74 -2.41 11.45
C VAL A 91 13.20 -2.39 10.00
N ARG A 92 13.89 -1.32 9.57
CA ARG A 92 14.38 -1.18 8.19
C ARG A 92 15.34 -2.31 7.76
N PRO A 93 16.46 -2.57 8.46
CA PRO A 93 17.40 -3.62 8.05
C PRO A 93 16.75 -5.00 8.08
N LEU A 94 15.89 -5.30 9.06
CA LEU A 94 15.19 -6.58 9.12
C LEU A 94 14.21 -6.74 7.95
N CYS A 95 13.44 -5.70 7.63
CA CYS A 95 12.55 -5.72 6.46
C CYS A 95 13.34 -5.95 5.16
N MET A 96 14.50 -5.32 4.99
CA MET A 96 15.36 -5.52 3.82
C MET A 96 15.88 -6.96 3.75
N LEU A 97 16.43 -7.48 4.86
CA LEU A 97 16.93 -8.85 4.93
C LEU A 97 15.86 -9.89 4.57
N ILE A 98 14.68 -9.78 5.18
CA ILE A 98 13.59 -10.73 4.96
C ILE A 98 13.02 -10.59 3.54
N LYS A 99 12.98 -9.38 2.98
CA LYS A 99 12.57 -9.16 1.60
C LYS A 99 13.54 -9.82 0.62
N ASP A 100 14.85 -9.63 0.81
CA ASP A 100 15.87 -10.22 -0.06
C ASP A 100 15.81 -11.76 0.01
N TRP A 101 15.66 -12.31 1.22
CA TRP A 101 15.42 -13.74 1.41
C TRP A 101 14.15 -14.23 0.70
N GLY A 102 13.02 -13.55 0.90
CA GLY A 102 11.73 -13.96 0.33
C GLY A 102 11.66 -13.85 -1.20
N GLN A 103 12.44 -12.93 -1.79
CA GLN A 103 12.63 -12.87 -3.23
C GLN A 103 13.50 -14.02 -3.73
N ALA A 104 14.61 -14.33 -3.05
CA ALA A 104 15.49 -15.43 -3.42
C ALA A 104 14.79 -16.80 -3.31
N THR A 105 13.88 -16.98 -2.36
CA THR A 105 13.11 -18.22 -2.16
C THR A 105 11.78 -18.25 -2.90
N GLN A 106 11.43 -17.21 -3.66
CA GLN A 106 10.17 -17.09 -4.41
C GLN A 106 8.90 -17.15 -3.52
N VAL A 107 9.02 -16.80 -2.24
CA VAL A 107 7.89 -16.66 -1.31
C VAL A 107 7.19 -15.30 -1.44
N ILE A 108 7.86 -14.31 -2.04
CA ILE A 108 7.32 -12.97 -2.31
C ILE A 108 7.05 -12.80 -3.80
N ASN A 109 5.78 -12.89 -4.21
CA ASN A 109 5.32 -12.61 -5.57
C ASN A 109 3.78 -12.45 -5.61
N ALA A 110 3.30 -11.26 -5.24
CA ALA A 110 1.85 -10.98 -5.15
C ALA A 110 1.05 -11.25 -6.44
N PRO A 111 1.54 -10.91 -7.65
CA PRO A 111 0.87 -11.26 -8.90
C PRO A 111 0.65 -12.77 -9.12
N GLU A 112 1.51 -13.62 -8.55
CA GLU A 112 1.46 -15.09 -8.67
C GLU A 112 0.83 -15.77 -7.44
N ARG A 113 0.06 -15.03 -6.63
CA ARG A 113 -0.61 -15.51 -5.39
C ARG A 113 0.30 -15.82 -4.21
N TYR A 114 1.55 -15.37 -4.25
CA TYR A 114 2.44 -15.41 -3.09
C TYR A 114 2.28 -14.15 -2.22
N LEU A 115 3.03 -14.05 -1.13
CA LEU A 115 2.94 -12.90 -0.24
C LEU A 115 3.39 -11.61 -0.94
N SER A 116 2.72 -10.50 -0.63
CA SER A 116 3.16 -9.18 -1.07
C SER A 116 4.31 -8.67 -0.20
N SER A 117 5.16 -7.82 -0.78
CA SER A 117 6.22 -7.14 -0.02
C SER A 117 5.66 -6.37 1.19
N TYR A 118 4.47 -5.78 1.05
CA TYR A 118 3.79 -5.11 2.15
C TYR A 118 3.37 -6.09 3.26
N ALA A 119 2.75 -7.22 2.90
CA ALA A 119 2.38 -8.25 3.87
C ALA A 119 3.62 -8.73 4.66
N MET A 120 4.76 -8.87 3.98
CA MET A 120 6.01 -9.22 4.65
C MET A 120 6.46 -8.17 5.66
N VAL A 121 6.43 -6.88 5.31
CA VAL A 121 6.77 -5.79 6.24
C VAL A 121 5.86 -5.81 7.47
N ILE A 122 4.55 -6.01 7.29
CA ILE A 122 3.60 -6.09 8.40
C ILE A 122 3.90 -7.29 9.30
N MET A 123 4.25 -8.46 8.74
CA MET A 123 4.64 -9.62 9.54
C MET A 123 5.93 -9.40 10.32
N VAL A 124 6.91 -8.69 9.75
CA VAL A 124 8.14 -8.31 10.47
C VAL A 124 7.82 -7.40 11.64
N ILE A 125 7.01 -6.36 11.43
CA ILE A 125 6.58 -5.46 12.50
C ILE A 125 5.84 -6.24 13.59
N HIS A 126 4.90 -7.11 13.20
CA HIS A 126 4.14 -7.92 14.15
C HIS A 126 5.02 -8.88 14.96
N TYR A 127 6.01 -9.51 14.31
CA TYR A 127 7.00 -10.33 15.01
C TYR A 127 7.76 -9.52 16.06
N LEU A 128 8.27 -8.33 15.67
CA LEU A 128 9.00 -7.45 16.58
C LEU A 128 8.12 -6.97 17.76
N GLN A 129 6.82 -6.76 17.54
CA GLN A 129 5.86 -6.46 18.62
C GLN A 129 5.72 -7.64 19.57
N THR A 130 5.61 -8.84 19.03
CA THR A 130 5.42 -10.08 19.81
C THR A 130 6.62 -10.38 20.70
N VAL A 131 7.84 -10.06 20.24
CA VAL A 131 9.06 -10.23 21.04
C VAL A 131 9.41 -9.02 21.91
N GLY A 132 8.56 -7.97 21.93
CA GLY A 132 8.75 -6.80 22.77
C GLY A 132 9.88 -5.86 22.33
N VAL A 133 10.28 -5.90 21.06
CA VAL A 133 11.34 -5.03 20.51
C VAL A 133 10.77 -3.70 19.99
N VAL A 134 9.52 -3.70 19.52
CA VAL A 134 8.80 -2.49 19.13
C VAL A 134 7.42 -2.48 19.79
N ASP A 135 6.90 -1.31 20.11
CA ASP A 135 5.59 -1.18 20.73
C ASP A 135 4.47 -1.16 19.68
N ILE A 136 3.23 -1.30 20.14
CA ILE A 136 2.07 -0.96 19.33
C ILE A 136 2.03 0.57 19.22
N LEU A 137 2.25 1.10 18.02
CA LEU A 137 2.15 2.54 17.81
C LEU A 137 0.72 3.02 18.06
N HIS A 138 0.60 3.96 18.99
CA HIS A 138 -0.59 4.80 19.10
C HIS A 138 -0.55 5.79 17.94
N LEU A 139 -1.35 5.53 16.91
CA LEU A 139 -1.51 6.46 15.80
C LEU A 139 -2.21 7.71 16.34
N ASP A 140 -1.62 8.87 16.09
CA ASP A 140 -2.26 10.17 16.33
C ASP A 140 -3.65 10.16 15.64
N PRO A 141 -4.73 10.59 16.29
CA PRO A 141 -6.03 10.76 15.64
C PRO A 141 -5.95 11.60 14.34
N HIS A 142 -5.04 12.57 14.29
CA HIS A 142 -4.78 13.42 13.11
C HIS A 142 -3.92 12.72 12.04
N PHE A 143 -3.44 11.51 12.29
CA PHE A 143 -2.65 10.73 11.34
C PHE A 143 -3.42 10.38 10.05
N PHE A 144 -4.74 10.23 10.17
CA PHE A 144 -5.66 10.01 9.06
C PHE A 144 -6.11 11.31 8.39
N ASP A 145 -5.69 12.46 8.91
CA ASP A 145 -5.88 13.73 8.25
C ASP A 145 -4.97 13.80 7.01
N LEU A 146 -5.61 13.80 5.84
CA LEU A 146 -4.95 13.85 4.56
C LEU A 146 -4.53 15.27 4.18
N ASP A 147 -5.13 16.28 4.82
CA ASP A 147 -4.85 17.70 4.60
C ASP A 147 -3.69 18.18 5.47
N SER A 148 -3.28 17.39 6.46
CA SER A 148 -2.09 17.65 7.26
C SER A 148 -0.82 17.61 6.38
N PRO A 149 0.04 18.64 6.44
CA PRO A 149 1.25 18.70 5.64
C PRO A 149 2.16 17.51 5.93
N TRP A 150 2.87 17.05 4.90
CA TRP A 150 3.85 15.99 5.03
C TRP A 150 4.87 16.34 6.12
N PRO A 151 5.06 15.52 7.17
CA PRO A 151 6.17 15.72 8.09
C PRO A 151 7.45 15.56 7.28
N VAL A 152 8.23 16.64 7.21
CA VAL A 152 9.53 16.70 6.53
C VAL A 152 10.56 15.94 7.36
#